data_AF-A0A2T4J403-F1
#
_entry.id   AF-A0A2T4J403-F1
#
_cell.length_a   1.000
_cell.length_b   1.000
_cell.length_c   1.000
_cell.angle_alpha   90.00
_cell.angle_beta   90.00
_cell.angle_gamma   90.00
#
_symmetry.space_group_name_H-M   'P 1'
#
loop_
_entity.id
_entity.type
_entity.pdbx_description
1 polymer ?
#
loop_
_entity_poly.entity_id
_entity_poly.type
_entity_poly.pdbx_seq_one_letter_code
_entity_poly.pdbx_strand_id
1 'polypeptide(L)'
;PFLLLTATLAFLFGDRVRQWAAARARDASTEGALGLFAVALYGGYFNGGLGIMLLALFALWGMSDLNRMNALKSGLSFLLSAISVAVFAVAGMVAWPQAAIMMVAATAGGYAGAPVARALPKPVIRGVIATVGFGMSAIFFWRLVGPG
;
A
#
# COMPACT_ATOMS: atom_id res chain seq x y z
N PRO A 1 -1.23 12.31 10.64
CA PRO A 1 -0.15 13.11 10.00
C PRO A 1 1.08 12.27 9.68
N PHE A 2 1.71 11.66 10.69
CA PHE A 2 2.89 10.79 10.49
C PHE A 2 2.62 9.62 9.55
N LEU A 3 1.47 8.97 9.65
CA LEU A 3 1.10 7.79 8.85
C LEU A 3 0.92 8.07 7.36
N LEU A 4 0.29 9.20 7.05
CA LEU A 4 0.17 9.71 5.68
C LEU A 4 1.54 10.09 5.12
N LEU A 5 2.42 10.65 5.96
CA LEU A 5 3.78 11.00 5.58
C LEU A 5 4.63 9.75 5.31
N THR A 6 4.56 8.74 6.19
CA THR A 6 5.21 7.43 5.98
C THR A 6 4.66 6.71 4.76
N ALA A 7 3.35 6.79 4.52
CA ALA A 7 2.72 6.24 3.31
C ALA A 7 3.18 6.93 2.03
N THR A 8 3.26 8.26 2.05
CA THR A 8 3.71 9.07 0.90
C THR A 8 5.19 8.80 0.62
N LEU A 9 6.03 8.72 1.66
CA LEU A 9 7.44 8.33 1.54
C LEU A 9 7.60 6.89 1.03
N ALA A 10 6.88 5.92 1.61
CA ALA A 10 6.93 4.53 1.17
C ALA A 10 6.51 4.39 -0.31
N PHE A 11 5.54 5.19 -0.75
CA PHE A 11 5.11 5.21 -2.15
C PHE A 11 6.12 5.88 -3.08
N LEU A 12 6.69 7.03 -2.69
CA LEU A 12 7.69 7.76 -3.47
C LEU A 12 8.98 6.95 -3.63
N PHE A 13 9.47 6.38 -2.53
CA PHE A 13 10.70 5.60 -2.46
C PHE A 13 10.49 4.13 -2.83
N GLY A 14 9.26 3.69 -3.06
CA GLY A 14 8.90 2.30 -3.34
C GLY A 14 9.72 1.62 -4.44
N ASP A 15 9.93 2.31 -5.56
CA ASP A 15 10.76 1.77 -6.65
C ASP A 15 12.26 1.72 -6.28
N ARG A 16 12.76 2.70 -5.51
CA ARG A 16 14.16 2.68 -5.03
C ARG A 16 14.38 1.56 -4.02
N VAL A 17 13.42 1.36 -3.12
CA VAL A 17 13.44 0.26 -2.14
C VAL A 17 13.42 -1.07 -2.87
N ARG A 18 12.55 -1.23 -3.88
CA ARG A 18 12.52 -2.45 -4.72
C ARG A 18 13.82 -2.66 -5.49
N GLN A 19 14.40 -1.62 -6.09
CA GLN A 19 15.67 -1.74 -6.83
C GLN A 19 16.85 -2.07 -5.92
N TRP A 20 16.92 -1.41 -4.76
CA TRP A 20 17.91 -1.70 -3.72
C TRP A 20 17.76 -3.14 -3.21
N ALA A 21 16.53 -3.58 -2.96
CA ALA A 21 16.19 -4.95 -2.58
C ALA A 21 16.65 -5.98 -3.62
N ALA A 22 16.31 -5.75 -4.89
CA ALA A 22 16.71 -6.62 -5.99
C ALA A 22 18.25 -6.71 -6.13
N ALA A 23 18.97 -5.62 -5.86
CA ALA A 23 20.43 -5.61 -5.87
C ALA A 23 21.06 -6.36 -4.67
N ARG A 24 20.31 -6.56 -3.58
CA ARG A 24 20.74 -7.24 -2.35
C ARG A 24 20.27 -8.70 -2.25
N ALA A 25 19.56 -9.20 -3.26
CA ALA A 25 18.85 -10.50 -3.27
C ALA A 25 19.73 -11.76 -3.21
N ARG A 26 21.02 -11.64 -2.85
CA ARG A 26 21.98 -12.75 -2.86
C ARG A 26 22.05 -13.53 -1.54
N ASP A 27 21.57 -12.98 -0.42
CA ASP A 27 21.78 -13.58 0.92
C ASP A 27 20.53 -13.67 1.83
N ALA A 28 19.35 -13.21 1.39
CA ALA A 28 18.19 -13.08 2.28
C ALA A 28 17.32 -14.37 2.34
N SER A 29 17.87 -15.46 2.85
CA SER A 29 17.15 -16.75 2.97
C SER A 29 16.47 -16.96 4.34
N THR A 30 16.97 -16.34 5.43
CA THR A 30 16.51 -16.70 6.79
C THR A 30 15.53 -15.71 7.43
N GLU A 31 15.51 -14.43 7.02
CA GLU A 31 14.68 -13.38 7.67
C GLU A 31 13.32 -13.13 6.98
N GLY A 32 12.95 -13.94 5.98
CA GLY A 32 11.74 -13.72 5.18
C GLY A 32 10.46 -13.67 6.01
N ALA A 33 10.32 -14.52 7.03
CA ALA A 33 9.13 -14.54 7.88
C ALA A 33 8.96 -13.24 8.68
N LEU A 34 10.06 -12.67 9.20
CA LEU A 34 10.03 -11.39 9.92
C LEU A 34 9.69 -10.24 8.97
N GLY A 35 10.25 -10.23 7.76
CA GLY A 35 9.92 -9.26 6.73
C GLY A 35 8.45 -9.32 6.32
N LEU A 36 7.93 -10.53 6.10
CA LEU A 36 6.51 -10.72 5.77
C LEU A 36 5.60 -10.30 6.94
N PHE A 37 5.97 -10.62 8.18
CA PHE A 37 5.23 -10.20 9.37
C PHE A 37 5.18 -8.67 9.49
N ALA A 38 6.31 -7.99 9.33
CA ALA A 38 6.37 -6.53 9.36
C ALA A 38 5.53 -5.88 8.24
N VAL A 39 5.62 -6.42 7.02
CA VAL A 39 4.80 -5.96 5.88
C VAL A 39 3.32 -6.23 6.12
N ALA A 40 2.97 -7.37 6.76
CA ALA A 40 1.60 -7.70 7.08
C ALA A 40 1.01 -6.75 8.15
N LEU A 41 1.79 -6.45 9.19
CA LEU A 41 1.40 -5.47 10.22
C LEU A 41 1.19 -4.09 9.60
N TYR A 42 2.10 -3.67 8.72
CA TYR A 42 1.93 -2.44 7.95
C TYR A 42 0.68 -2.49 7.05
N GLY A 43 0.42 -3.59 6.36
CA GLY A 43 -0.71 -3.74 5.45
C GLY A 43 -2.08 -3.68 6.14
N GLY A 44 -2.18 -4.25 7.33
CA GLY A 44 -3.38 -4.14 8.18
C GLY A 44 -3.62 -2.70 8.66
N TYR A 45 -2.55 -1.92 8.82
CA TYR A 45 -2.62 -0.52 9.21
C TYR A 45 -2.89 0.43 8.03
N PHE A 46 -2.13 0.28 6.94
CA PHE A 46 -2.15 1.12 5.76
C PHE A 46 -2.05 0.29 4.48
N ASN A 47 -3.20 0.01 3.88
CA ASN A 47 -3.29 -0.86 2.71
C ASN A 47 -2.70 -0.24 1.43
N GLY A 48 -2.75 1.09 1.28
CA GLY A 48 -2.37 1.79 0.04
C GLY A 48 -0.91 1.60 -0.42
N GLY A 49 0.02 1.33 0.50
CA GLY A 49 1.44 1.08 0.22
C GLY A 49 1.85 -0.40 0.23
N LEU A 50 0.97 -1.28 0.69
CA LEU A 50 1.24 -2.72 0.94
C LEU A 50 1.80 -3.41 -0.31
N GLY A 51 1.21 -3.12 -1.46
CA GLY A 51 1.59 -3.74 -2.71
C GLY A 51 3.03 -3.49 -3.14
N ILE A 52 3.58 -2.32 -2.82
CA ILE A 52 4.97 -1.96 -3.12
C ILE A 52 5.91 -2.72 -2.18
N MET A 53 5.56 -2.77 -0.89
CA MET A 53 6.34 -3.49 0.11
C MET A 53 6.40 -5.00 -0.17
N LEU A 54 5.28 -5.62 -0.58
CA LEU A 54 5.26 -7.02 -0.99
C LEU A 54 6.18 -7.29 -2.18
N LEU A 55 6.12 -6.44 -3.22
CA LEU A 55 7.00 -6.59 -4.38
C LEU A 55 8.48 -6.38 -4.03
N ALA A 56 8.80 -5.49 -3.10
CA ALA A 56 10.17 -5.31 -2.60
C ALA A 56 10.65 -6.52 -1.80
N LEU A 57 9.80 -7.08 -0.92
CA LEU A 57 10.09 -8.29 -0.16
C LEU A 57 10.31 -9.50 -1.09
N PHE A 58 9.46 -9.65 -2.11
CA PHE A 58 9.61 -10.70 -3.12
C PHE A 58 10.90 -10.55 -3.93
N ALA A 59 11.29 -9.32 -4.27
CA ALA A 59 12.56 -9.05 -4.92
C ALA A 59 13.75 -9.41 -4.01
N LEU A 60 13.67 -9.16 -2.69
CA LEU A 60 14.68 -9.60 -1.72
C LEU A 60 14.80 -11.13 -1.68
N TRP A 61 13.69 -11.85 -1.82
CA TRP A 61 13.67 -13.32 -1.92
C TRP A 61 14.15 -13.87 -3.27
N GLY A 62 14.66 -13.01 -4.15
CA GLY A 62 15.21 -13.42 -5.44
C GLY A 62 14.16 -13.71 -6.51
N MET A 63 12.89 -13.37 -6.29
CA MET A 63 11.90 -13.45 -7.38
C MET A 63 12.18 -12.40 -8.44
N SER A 64 12.31 -12.85 -9.69
CA SER A 64 12.54 -12.02 -10.87
C SER A 64 11.33 -11.94 -11.81
N ASP A 65 10.41 -12.91 -11.73
CA ASP A 65 9.21 -12.96 -12.56
C ASP A 65 8.13 -12.02 -12.01
N LEU A 66 8.02 -10.85 -12.65
CA LEU A 66 7.11 -9.79 -12.24
C LEU A 66 5.63 -10.21 -12.30
N ASN A 67 5.26 -11.14 -13.19
CA ASN A 67 3.89 -11.63 -13.28
C ASN A 67 3.55 -12.50 -12.08
N ARG A 68 4.44 -13.43 -11.70
CA ARG A 68 4.28 -14.25 -10.49
C ARG A 68 4.23 -13.38 -9.23
N MET A 69 5.14 -12.41 -9.14
CA MET A 69 5.16 -11.47 -8.02
C MET A 69 3.87 -10.66 -7.90
N ASN A 70 3.32 -10.18 -9.02
CA ASN A 70 2.06 -9.43 -9.03
C ASN A 70 0.85 -10.30 -8.65
N ALA A 71 0.82 -11.56 -9.08
CA ALA A 71 -0.21 -12.51 -8.69
C ALA A 71 -0.17 -12.77 -7.16
N LEU A 72 1.01 -13.07 -6.62
CA LEU A 72 1.22 -13.29 -5.18
C LEU A 72 0.87 -12.04 -4.37
N LYS A 73 1.32 -10.87 -4.82
CA LYS A 73 1.05 -9.58 -4.19
C LYS A 73 -0.45 -9.32 -4.09
N SER A 74 -1.19 -9.55 -5.17
CA SER A 74 -2.63 -9.31 -5.22
C SER A 74 -3.39 -10.30 -4.32
N GLY A 75 -3.02 -11.58 -4.35
CA GLY A 75 -3.58 -12.61 -3.48
C GLY A 75 -3.35 -12.32 -1.99
N LEU A 76 -2.11 -12.01 -1.60
CA LEU A 76 -1.79 -11.65 -0.21
C LEU A 76 -2.47 -10.36 0.23
N SER A 77 -2.52 -9.33 -0.63
CA SER A 77 -3.21 -8.07 -0.31
C SER A 77 -4.71 -8.30 -0.07
N PHE A 78 -5.34 -9.15 -0.88
CA PHE A 78 -6.73 -9.53 -0.70
C PHE A 78 -6.95 -10.28 0.61
N LEU A 79 -6.15 -11.31 0.91
CA LEU A 79 -6.25 -12.07 2.15
C LEU A 79 -6.06 -11.17 3.38
N LEU A 80 -5.07 -10.29 3.38
CA LEU A 80 -4.83 -9.35 4.48
C LEU A 80 -6.02 -8.42 4.70
N SER A 81 -6.58 -7.89 3.62
CA SER A 81 -7.74 -6.99 3.67
C SER A 81 -8.97 -7.74 4.19
N ALA A 82 -9.21 -8.96 3.70
CA ALA A 82 -10.32 -9.80 4.12
C ALA A 82 -10.22 -10.15 5.61
N ILE A 83 -9.04 -10.55 6.09
CA ILE A 83 -8.80 -10.83 7.51
C ILE A 83 -9.00 -9.56 8.35
N SER A 84 -8.49 -8.42 7.91
CA SER A 84 -8.66 -7.14 8.63
C SER A 84 -10.15 -6.79 8.79
N VAL A 85 -10.92 -6.88 7.70
CA VAL A 85 -12.37 -6.63 7.72
C VAL A 85 -13.08 -7.64 8.64
N ALA A 86 -12.74 -8.92 8.57
CA ALA A 86 -13.35 -9.95 9.42
C ALA A 86 -13.07 -9.69 10.91
N VAL A 87 -11.83 -9.36 11.27
CA VAL A 87 -11.44 -9.04 12.66
C VAL A 87 -12.20 -7.81 13.16
N PHE A 88 -12.25 -6.72 12.38
CA PHE A 88 -13.00 -5.53 12.77
C PHE A 88 -14.50 -5.77 12.87
N ALA A 89 -15.07 -6.61 12.00
CA ALA A 89 -16.47 -6.98 12.02
C ALA A 89 -16.83 -7.77 13.29
N VAL A 90 -16.02 -8.77 13.66
CA VAL A 90 -16.19 -9.55 14.89
C VAL A 90 -16.02 -8.69 16.13
N ALA A 91 -15.10 -7.72 16.10
CA ALA A 91 -14.90 -6.75 17.19
C ALA A 91 -16.01 -5.70 17.30
N GLY A 92 -17.01 -5.70 16.40
CA GLY A 92 -18.12 -4.73 16.43
C GLY A 92 -17.71 -3.29 16.09
N MET A 93 -16.51 -3.08 15.56
CA MET A 93 -15.98 -1.74 15.25
C MET A 93 -16.32 -1.26 13.83
N VAL A 94 -17.11 -2.04 13.06
CA VAL A 94 -17.48 -1.72 11.68
C VAL A 94 -18.76 -0.90 11.67
N ALA A 95 -18.65 0.34 11.18
CA ALA A 95 -19.81 1.17 10.86
C ALA A 95 -20.41 0.70 9.52
N TRP A 96 -21.32 -0.28 9.58
CA TRP A 96 -21.85 -0.98 8.40
C TRP A 96 -22.42 -0.11 7.27
N PRO A 97 -23.21 0.95 7.55
CA PRO A 97 -23.71 1.81 6.47
C PRO A 97 -22.58 2.49 5.69
N GLN A 98 -21.60 3.06 6.40
CA GLN A 98 -20.43 3.69 5.82
C GLN A 98 -19.55 2.66 5.10
N ALA A 99 -19.38 1.48 5.70
CA ALA A 99 -18.60 0.38 5.11
C ALA A 99 -19.19 -0.10 3.78
N ALA A 100 -20.52 -0.21 3.67
CA ALA A 100 -21.18 -0.60 2.42
C ALA A 100 -20.97 0.44 1.32
N ILE A 101 -21.13 1.72 1.64
CA ILE A 101 -20.88 2.82 0.68
C ILE A 101 -19.41 2.82 0.25
N MET A 102 -18.48 2.68 1.19
CA MET A 102 -17.05 2.60 0.90
C MET A 102 -16.71 1.38 0.04
N MET A 103 -17.34 0.22 0.28
CA MET A 103 -17.12 -0.99 -0.50
C MET A 103 -17.54 -0.80 -1.96
N VAL A 104 -18.73 -0.23 -2.20
CA VAL A 104 -19.21 0.03 -3.56
C VAL A 104 -18.34 1.09 -4.25
N ALA A 105 -18.04 2.20 -3.57
CA ALA A 105 -17.23 3.28 -4.13
C ALA A 105 -15.80 2.82 -4.43
N ALA A 106 -15.17 2.06 -3.53
CA ALA A 106 -13.82 1.52 -3.73
C ALA A 106 -13.79 0.49 -4.87
N THR A 107 -14.81 -0.37 -4.97
CA THR A 107 -14.91 -1.35 -6.07
C THR A 107 -15.09 -0.64 -7.41
N ALA A 108 -16.02 0.31 -7.49
CA ALA A 108 -16.26 1.10 -8.69
C ALA A 108 -15.01 1.91 -9.09
N GLY A 109 -14.38 2.59 -8.13
CA GLY A 109 -13.15 3.35 -8.34
C GLY A 109 -11.97 2.48 -8.74
N GLY A 110 -11.86 1.27 -8.20
CA GLY A 110 -10.84 0.29 -8.58
C GLY A 110 -11.00 -0.18 -10.02
N TYR A 111 -12.22 -0.53 -10.43
CA TYR A 111 -12.51 -0.97 -11.80
C TYR A 111 -12.37 0.16 -12.82
N ALA A 112 -12.91 1.35 -12.54
CA ALA A 112 -12.85 2.49 -13.44
C ALA A 112 -11.45 3.13 -13.49
N GLY A 113 -10.73 3.13 -12.36
CA GLY A 113 -9.40 3.73 -12.23
C GLY A 113 -8.29 2.87 -12.84
N ALA A 114 -8.43 1.54 -12.85
CA ALA A 114 -7.42 0.63 -13.42
C ALA A 114 -7.06 0.90 -14.89
N PRO A 115 -8.01 1.04 -15.84
CA PRO A 115 -7.68 1.36 -17.24
C PRO A 115 -7.08 2.76 -17.38
N VAL A 116 -7.59 3.75 -16.63
CA VAL A 116 -7.06 5.13 -16.65
C VAL A 116 -5.62 5.17 -16.14
N ALA A 117 -5.33 4.50 -15.03
CA ALA A 117 -3.98 4.40 -14.48
C ALA A 117 -3.01 3.67 -15.43
N ARG A 118 -3.49 2.70 -16.21
CA ARG A 118 -2.66 2.01 -17.22
C ARG A 118 -2.38 2.88 -18.45
N ALA A 119 -3.27 3.81 -18.78
CA ALA A 119 -3.13 4.71 -19.92
C ALA A 119 -2.18 5.90 -19.63
N LEU A 120 -1.97 6.25 -18.36
CA LEU A 120 -1.16 7.41 -17.98
C LEU A 120 0.36 7.08 -17.92
N PRO A 121 1.24 8.00 -18.34
CA PRO A 121 2.68 7.85 -18.17
C PRO A 121 3.06 7.77 -16.68
N LYS A 122 4.01 6.88 -16.34
CA LYS A 122 4.56 6.72 -14.98
C LYS A 122 4.90 8.02 -14.25
N PRO A 123 5.56 9.04 -14.85
CA PRO A 123 5.87 10.28 -14.14
C PRO A 123 4.63 11.08 -13.76
N VAL A 124 3.55 11.01 -14.56
CA VAL A 124 2.28 11.68 -14.26
C VAL A 124 1.62 11.05 -13.04
N ILE A 125 1.57 9.72 -12.99
CA ILE A 125 1.03 8.98 -11.83
C ILE A 125 1.81 9.31 -10.56
N ARG A 126 3.15 9.35 -10.64
CA ARG A 126 4.00 9.75 -9.50
C ARG A 126 3.72 11.19 -9.05
N GLY A 127 3.58 12.10 -10.02
CA GLY A 127 3.28 13.51 -9.76
C GLY A 127 1.96 13.65 -9.00
N VAL A 128 0.87 13.06 -9.52
CA VAL A 128 -0.45 13.10 -8.88
C VAL A 128 -0.39 12.58 -7.44
N ILE A 129 0.25 11.43 -7.22
CA ILE A 129 0.34 10.82 -5.88
C ILE A 129 1.17 11.70 -4.94
N ALA A 130 2.28 12.26 -5.42
CA ALA A 130 3.08 13.19 -4.64
C ALA A 130 2.27 14.45 -4.27
N THR A 131 1.62 15.10 -5.24
CA THR A 131 0.84 16.32 -5.01
C THR A 131 -0.29 16.10 -4.02
N VAL A 132 -1.04 14.99 -4.15
CA VAL A 132 -2.11 14.64 -3.21
C VAL A 132 -1.54 14.32 -1.83
N GLY A 133 -0.48 13.52 -1.73
CA GLY A 133 0.14 13.14 -0.46
C GLY A 133 0.74 14.33 0.30
N PHE A 134 1.48 15.20 -0.40
CA PHE A 134 2.04 16.42 0.17
C PHE A 134 0.96 17.46 0.49
N GLY A 135 -0.05 17.62 -0.37
CA GLY A 135 -1.18 18.53 -0.13
C GLY A 135 -1.99 18.12 1.11
N MET A 136 -2.33 16.84 1.22
CA MET A 136 -3.03 16.30 2.40
C MET A 136 -2.16 16.41 3.67
N SER A 137 -0.85 16.13 3.57
CA SER A 137 0.06 16.31 4.71
C SER A 137 0.15 17.76 5.15
N ALA A 138 0.24 18.71 4.22
CA ALA A 138 0.26 20.14 4.52
C ALA A 138 -1.03 20.61 5.19
N ILE A 139 -2.20 20.21 4.67
CA ILE A 139 -3.51 20.54 5.27
C ILE A 139 -3.64 19.96 6.68
N PHE A 140 -3.27 18.69 6.87
CA PHE A 140 -3.33 18.07 8.20
C PHE A 140 -2.33 18.69 9.18
N PHE A 141 -1.16 19.09 8.71
CA PHE A 141 -0.17 19.79 9.54
C PHE A 141 -0.68 21.17 9.93
N TRP A 142 -1.34 21.89 9.01
CA TRP A 142 -1.97 23.17 9.32
C TRP A 142 -3.15 23.05 10.28
N ARG A 143 -3.96 21.99 10.17
CA ARG A 143 -5.02 21.71 11.16
C ARG A 143 -4.49 21.25 12.52
N LEU A 144 -3.27 20.71 12.58
CA LEU A 144 -2.63 20.30 13.83
C LEU A 144 -1.94 21.48 14.53
N VAL A 145 -1.50 22.49 13.77
CA VAL A 145 -0.77 23.68 14.26
C VAL A 145 -1.67 24.91 14.38
N GLY A 146 -2.82 24.96 13.71
CA GLY A 146 -3.81 26.02 13.84
C GLY A 146 -4.62 25.88 15.13
N PRO A 147 -4.84 26.97 15.89
CA PRO A 147 -5.66 26.93 17.10
C PRO A 147 -7.13 26.60 16.74
N GLY A 148 -7.81 25.91 17.67
CA GLY A 148 -9.15 25.34 17.49
C GLY A 148 -10.25 26.31 17.10
#